data_AF-A0A3B9J7X6-F1
#
_entry.id   AF-A0A3B9J7X6-F1
#
_cell.length_a   1.000
_cell.length_b   1.000
_cell.length_c   1.000
_cell.angle_alpha   90.00
_cell.angle_beta   90.00
_cell.angle_gamma   90.00
#
_symmetry.space_group_name_H-M   'P 1'
#
loop_
_entity.id
_entity.type
_entity.pdbx_description
1 polymer ?
#
loop_
_entity_poly.entity_id
_entity_poly.type
_entity_poly.pdbx_seq_one_letter_code
_entity_poly.pdbx_strand_id
1 'polypeptide(L)'
;AESFEVLDFVNLMVYDLSREAHATMEMAGQSLDYWQARGLAVEKTVLGVPFYSRPGEVPYRKMVQADPAAAQLDEFEFAGALQYYNGIPTMRAKTELALSRASGIMFWALSQDMTDEYSLLAAIDSVVKSQP
;
A
#
# COMPACT_ATOMS: atom_id res chain seq x y z
N ALA A 1 8.30 -24.02 -9.07
CA ALA A 1 8.33 -22.56 -9.22
C ALA A 1 9.77 -22.11 -9.45
N GLU A 2 10.34 -22.43 -10.63
CA GLU A 2 11.75 -22.16 -10.93
C GLU A 2 12.07 -20.65 -10.97
N SER A 3 11.08 -19.80 -11.28
CA SER A 3 11.27 -18.36 -11.35
C SER A 3 11.61 -17.69 -10.01
N PHE A 4 11.22 -18.25 -8.86
CA PHE A 4 11.55 -17.63 -7.56
C PHE A 4 13.02 -17.82 -7.18
N GLU A 5 13.70 -18.82 -7.73
CA GLU A 5 15.11 -19.10 -7.40
C GLU A 5 16.04 -18.04 -8.00
N VAL A 6 15.70 -17.52 -9.19
CA VAL A 6 16.53 -16.57 -9.94
C VAL A 6 16.24 -15.10 -9.65
N LEU A 7 15.17 -14.79 -8.91
CA LEU A 7 14.81 -13.43 -8.52
C LEU A 7 15.36 -13.11 -7.13
N ASP A 8 15.91 -11.92 -6.92
CA ASP A 8 16.33 -11.46 -5.59
C ASP A 8 15.10 -11.26 -4.67
N PHE A 9 14.07 -10.60 -5.19
CA PHE A 9 12.79 -10.39 -4.53
C PHE A 9 11.67 -10.14 -5.55
N VAL A 10 10.43 -10.20 -5.09
CA VAL A 10 9.20 -10.00 -5.87
C VAL A 10 8.35 -8.93 -5.22
N ASN A 11 8.07 -7.87 -5.98
CA ASN A 11 7.12 -6.83 -5.60
C ASN A 11 5.69 -7.31 -5.90
N LEU A 12 4.92 -7.60 -4.86
CA LEU A 12 3.51 -7.96 -4.98
C LEU A 12 2.69 -6.69 -5.21
N MET A 13 2.08 -6.54 -6.39
CA MET A 13 1.19 -5.41 -6.68
C MET A 13 -0.19 -5.63 -6.04
N VAL A 14 -0.28 -5.49 -4.71
CA VAL A 14 -1.50 -5.77 -3.93
C VAL A 14 -2.43 -4.56 -3.91
N TYR A 15 -2.84 -4.18 -5.12
CA TYR A 15 -3.77 -3.10 -5.43
C TYR A 15 -4.46 -3.42 -6.75
N ASP A 16 -5.56 -2.73 -7.05
CA ASP A 16 -6.41 -2.96 -8.24
C ASP A 16 -7.10 -4.32 -8.26
N LEU A 17 -7.30 -4.90 -7.07
CA LEU A 17 -7.96 -6.20 -6.89
C LEU A 17 -9.49 -6.12 -6.95
N SER A 18 -10.05 -4.91 -6.89
CA SER A 18 -11.47 -4.63 -7.07
C SER A 18 -11.66 -3.24 -7.69
N ARG A 19 -12.89 -2.94 -8.15
CA ARG A 19 -13.25 -1.60 -8.63
C ARG A 19 -13.48 -0.57 -7.51
N GLU A 20 -13.66 -1.05 -6.28
CA GLU A 20 -13.96 -0.24 -5.09
C GLU A 20 -12.74 -0.26 -4.18
N ALA A 21 -12.88 -0.71 -2.92
CA ALA A 21 -11.78 -0.92 -1.98
C ALA A 21 -10.72 -1.88 -2.57
N HIS A 22 -9.82 -1.31 -3.38
CA HIS A 22 -8.96 -2.03 -4.33
C HIS A 22 -7.68 -2.55 -3.69
N ALA A 23 -7.42 -2.16 -2.44
CA ALA A 23 -6.23 -2.49 -1.68
C ALA A 23 -6.54 -2.52 -0.17
N THR A 24 -7.45 -3.39 0.28
CA THR A 24 -7.76 -3.50 1.72
C THR A 24 -6.63 -4.18 2.50
N MET A 25 -6.67 -4.09 3.83
CA MET A 25 -5.78 -4.88 4.71
C MET A 25 -6.00 -6.39 4.53
N GLU A 26 -7.26 -6.82 4.36
CA GLU A 26 -7.60 -8.22 4.12
C GLU A 26 -6.94 -8.75 2.84
N MET A 27 -7.01 -7.97 1.75
CA MET A 27 -6.36 -8.31 0.48
C MET A 27 -4.83 -8.43 0.63
N ALA A 28 -4.21 -7.60 1.48
CA ALA A 28 -2.79 -7.71 1.81
C ALA A 28 -2.46 -9.05 2.48
N GLY A 29 -3.22 -9.43 3.51
CA GLY A 29 -3.06 -10.72 4.20
C GLY A 29 -3.26 -11.92 3.26
N GLN A 30 -4.35 -11.91 2.50
CA GLN A 30 -4.68 -12.98 1.54
C GLN A 30 -3.65 -13.13 0.43
N SER A 31 -3.10 -12.01 -0.07
CA SER A 31 -2.05 -12.05 -1.09
C SER A 31 -0.75 -12.64 -0.55
N LEU A 32 -0.35 -12.28 0.67
CA LEU A 32 0.82 -12.89 1.32
C LEU A 32 0.61 -14.40 1.51
N ASP A 33 -0.55 -14.82 2.03
CA ASP A 33 -0.89 -16.24 2.19
C ASP A 33 -0.81 -16.98 0.85
N TYR A 34 -1.39 -16.39 -0.20
CA TYR A 34 -1.45 -16.97 -1.54
C TYR A 34 -0.07 -17.25 -2.14
N TRP A 35 0.87 -16.31 -2.01
CA TRP A 35 2.21 -16.42 -2.59
C TRP A 35 3.15 -17.29 -1.74
N GLN A 36 3.05 -17.21 -0.41
CA GLN A 36 3.81 -18.08 0.49
C GLN A 36 3.42 -19.54 0.30
N ALA A 37 2.12 -19.84 0.15
CA ALA A 37 1.63 -21.19 -0.15
C ALA A 37 2.14 -21.75 -1.50
N ARG A 38 2.65 -20.89 -2.39
CA ARG A 38 3.24 -21.26 -3.69
C ARG A 38 4.76 -21.35 -3.67
N GLY A 39 5.37 -21.16 -2.50
CA GLY A 39 6.81 -21.25 -2.29
C GLY A 39 7.56 -19.94 -2.55
N LEU A 40 6.89 -18.79 -2.61
CA LEU A 40 7.60 -17.52 -2.52
C LEU A 40 8.06 -17.32 -1.08
N ALA A 41 9.38 -17.31 -0.87
CA ALA A 41 9.95 -17.17 0.45
C ALA A 41 9.71 -15.76 1.04
N VAL A 42 9.61 -15.67 2.37
CA VAL A 42 9.30 -14.42 3.08
C VAL A 42 10.36 -13.35 2.79
N GLU A 43 11.64 -13.74 2.81
CA GLU A 43 12.79 -12.89 2.52
C GLU A 43 12.82 -12.34 1.09
N LYS A 44 12.07 -12.96 0.17
CA LYS A 44 11.92 -12.50 -1.22
C LYS A 44 10.60 -11.77 -1.47
N THR A 45 9.72 -11.64 -0.47
CA THR A 45 8.38 -11.07 -0.64
C THR A 45 8.40 -9.58 -0.30
N VAL A 46 7.98 -8.70 -1.21
CA VAL A 46 7.82 -7.26 -0.94
C VAL A 46 6.35 -6.87 -1.13
N LEU A 47 5.69 -6.37 -0.09
CA LEU A 47 4.27 -6.01 -0.14
C LEU A 47 4.09 -4.64 -0.85
N GLY A 48 3.34 -4.61 -1.95
CA GLY A 48 3.03 -3.36 -2.66
C GLY A 48 1.78 -2.65 -2.16
N VAL A 49 1.82 -1.32 -2.08
CA VAL A 49 0.70 -0.45 -1.68
C VAL A 49 0.46 0.70 -2.68
N PRO A 50 -0.79 1.18 -2.85
CA PRO A 50 -1.10 2.25 -3.81
C PRO A 50 -1.09 3.65 -3.17
N PHE A 51 -0.59 4.65 -3.90
CA PHE A 51 -0.69 6.08 -3.58
C PHE A 51 -1.76 6.79 -4.43
N TYR A 52 -2.76 6.04 -4.90
CA TYR A 52 -3.89 6.51 -5.69
C TYR A 52 -5.16 5.78 -5.29
N SER A 53 -6.28 6.26 -5.79
CA SER A 53 -7.60 5.69 -5.54
C SER A 53 -8.17 4.86 -6.70
N ARG A 54 -9.21 4.09 -6.39
CA ARG A 54 -10.22 3.60 -7.35
C ARG A 54 -11.61 4.14 -6.98
N PRO A 55 -12.53 4.31 -7.93
CA PRO A 55 -12.39 4.00 -9.36
C PRO A 55 -11.68 5.09 -10.17
N GLY A 56 -11.46 6.29 -9.62
CA GLY A 56 -11.05 7.47 -10.39
C GLY A 56 -9.57 7.60 -10.69
N GLU A 57 -8.71 6.70 -10.21
CA GLU A 57 -7.24 6.83 -10.33
C GLU A 57 -6.72 8.16 -9.78
N VAL A 58 -7.41 8.72 -8.79
CA VAL A 58 -7.08 10.04 -8.24
C VAL A 58 -5.80 9.89 -7.41
N PRO A 59 -4.75 10.70 -7.66
CA PRO A 59 -3.57 10.71 -6.81
C PRO A 59 -3.93 11.05 -5.36
N TYR A 60 -3.35 10.34 -4.39
CA TYR A 60 -3.58 10.59 -2.96
C TYR A 60 -3.44 12.07 -2.60
N ARG A 61 -2.37 12.73 -3.08
CA ARG A 61 -2.13 14.16 -2.86
C ARG A 61 -3.28 15.06 -3.29
N LYS A 62 -4.06 14.69 -4.32
CA LYS A 62 -5.17 15.52 -4.80
C LYS A 62 -6.34 15.50 -3.83
N MET A 63 -6.61 14.35 -3.21
CA MET A 63 -7.66 14.20 -2.19
C MET A 63 -7.26 14.95 -0.92
N VAL A 64 -6.02 14.78 -0.45
CA VAL A 64 -5.50 15.49 0.75
C VAL A 64 -5.41 17.01 0.54
N GLN A 65 -5.03 17.47 -0.65
CA GLN A 65 -5.04 18.90 -0.98
C GLN A 65 -6.45 19.51 -0.97
N ALA A 66 -7.49 18.71 -1.23
CA ALA A 66 -8.87 19.18 -1.16
C ALA A 66 -9.40 19.22 0.28
N ASP A 67 -9.07 18.21 1.09
CA ASP A 67 -9.34 18.19 2.51
C ASP A 67 -8.25 17.37 3.25
N PRO A 68 -7.47 17.98 4.15
CA PRO A 68 -6.45 17.28 4.92
C PRO A 68 -7.00 16.10 5.75
N ALA A 69 -8.29 16.09 6.10
CA ALA A 69 -8.92 14.96 6.77
C ALA A 69 -8.85 13.67 5.94
N ALA A 70 -8.80 13.78 4.60
CA ALA A 70 -8.63 12.64 3.70
C ALA A 70 -7.35 11.85 3.99
N ALA A 71 -6.32 12.48 4.56
CA ALA A 71 -5.09 11.76 4.91
C ALA A 71 -5.30 10.64 5.95
N GLN A 72 -6.38 10.70 6.74
CA GLN A 72 -6.71 9.76 7.80
C GLN A 72 -7.81 8.76 7.42
N LEU A 73 -8.27 8.79 6.17
CA LEU A 73 -9.38 7.99 5.68
C LEU A 73 -8.92 7.04 4.57
N ASP A 74 -9.68 5.97 4.34
CA ASP A 74 -9.51 5.04 3.22
C ASP A 74 -10.56 5.24 2.11
N GLU A 75 -11.48 6.18 2.32
CA GLU A 75 -12.42 6.63 1.31
C GLU A 75 -12.72 8.12 1.46
N PHE A 76 -12.94 8.80 0.33
CA PHE A 76 -13.20 10.24 0.30
C PHE A 76 -14.00 10.63 -0.94
N GLU A 77 -15.00 11.50 -0.78
CA GLU A 77 -15.74 12.03 -1.92
C GLU A 77 -14.92 13.10 -2.62
N PHE A 78 -14.49 12.83 -3.85
CA PHE A 78 -13.68 13.74 -4.64
C PHE A 78 -14.30 13.91 -6.03
N ALA A 79 -14.52 15.17 -6.43
CA ALA A 79 -15.10 15.53 -7.72
C ALA A 79 -16.42 14.78 -8.06
N GLY A 80 -17.27 14.58 -7.05
CA GLY A 80 -18.60 13.95 -7.21
C GLY A 80 -18.59 12.43 -7.30
N ALA A 81 -17.48 11.77 -6.94
CA ALA A 81 -17.39 10.32 -6.84
C ALA A 81 -16.65 9.90 -5.57
N LEU A 82 -17.15 8.85 -4.90
CA LEU A 82 -16.45 8.22 -3.79
C LEU A 82 -15.19 7.51 -4.31
N GLN A 83 -14.05 7.88 -3.74
CA GLN A 83 -12.74 7.32 -4.07
C GLN A 83 -12.25 6.47 -2.90
N TYR A 84 -11.83 5.24 -3.19
CA TYR A 84 -11.25 4.29 -2.24
C TYR A 84 -9.74 4.24 -2.41
N TYR A 85 -8.99 4.40 -1.33
CA TYR A 85 -7.53 4.44 -1.29
C TYR A 85 -7.05 3.95 0.08
N ASN A 86 -5.79 4.20 0.44
CA ASN A 86 -5.27 3.91 1.77
C ASN A 86 -4.67 5.19 2.38
N GLY A 87 -5.25 5.63 3.49
CA GLY A 87 -4.74 6.73 4.30
C GLY A 87 -3.55 6.32 5.16
N ILE A 88 -3.05 7.29 5.93
CA ILE A 88 -1.89 7.12 6.83
C ILE A 88 -2.07 5.96 7.82
N PRO A 89 -3.22 5.78 8.50
CA PRO A 89 -3.40 4.67 9.43
C PRO A 89 -3.22 3.30 8.75
N THR A 90 -3.84 3.11 7.59
CA THR A 90 -3.75 1.85 6.84
C THR A 90 -2.36 1.63 6.25
N MET A 91 -1.67 2.69 5.80
CA MET A 91 -0.28 2.60 5.35
C MET A 91 0.67 2.15 6.46
N ARG A 92 0.51 2.69 7.67
CA ARG A 92 1.30 2.25 8.84
C ARG A 92 1.04 0.78 9.17
N ALA A 93 -0.24 0.40 9.27
CA ALA A 93 -0.61 -0.98 9.60
C ALA A 93 -0.11 -1.98 8.52
N LYS A 94 -0.16 -1.62 7.23
CA LYS A 94 0.39 -2.46 6.17
C LYS A 94 1.92 -2.54 6.21
N THR A 95 2.58 -1.48 6.66
CA THR A 95 4.03 -1.50 6.88
C THR A 95 4.38 -2.46 8.01
N GLU A 96 3.64 -2.45 9.13
CA GLU A 96 3.81 -3.44 10.23
C GLU A 96 3.55 -4.87 9.75
N LEU A 97 2.51 -5.08 8.92
CA LEU A 97 2.24 -6.37 8.30
C LEU A 97 3.41 -6.82 7.40
N ALA A 98 3.94 -5.92 6.58
CA ALA A 98 5.08 -6.22 5.72
C ALA A 98 6.32 -6.59 6.54
N LEU A 99 6.65 -5.83 7.59
CA LEU A 99 7.80 -6.11 8.44
C LEU A 99 7.68 -7.41 9.22
N SER A 100 6.46 -7.87 9.51
CA SER A 100 6.22 -9.13 10.22
C SER A 100 6.14 -10.36 9.30
N ARG A 101 5.81 -10.18 8.01
CA ARG A 101 5.46 -11.30 7.11
C ARG A 101 6.13 -11.26 5.73
N ALA A 102 6.95 -10.26 5.46
CA ALA A 102 7.59 -10.00 4.17
C ALA A 102 8.99 -9.39 4.43
N SER A 103 9.77 -9.18 3.37
CA SER A 103 11.10 -8.54 3.46
C SER A 103 11.05 -7.02 3.34
N GLY A 104 9.92 -6.46 2.93
CA GLY A 104 9.75 -5.02 2.87
C GLY A 104 8.43 -4.59 2.24
N ILE A 105 8.35 -3.30 1.96
CA ILE A 105 7.18 -2.63 1.37
C ILE A 105 7.60 -1.83 0.11
N MET A 106 6.76 -1.89 -0.92
CA MET A 106 6.87 -1.14 -2.16
C MET A 106 5.64 -0.26 -2.31
N PHE A 107 5.75 0.89 -2.98
CA PHE A 107 4.61 1.76 -3.24
C PHE A 107 4.52 2.17 -4.72
N TRP A 108 3.29 2.38 -5.20
CA TRP A 108 3.00 2.89 -6.54
C TRP A 108 2.05 4.09 -6.48
N ALA A 109 2.44 5.31 -6.84
CA ALA A 109 3.80 5.74 -7.15
C ALA A 109 4.15 7.08 -6.49
N LEU A 110 5.45 7.32 -6.27
CA LEU A 110 5.98 8.44 -5.49
C LEU A 110 5.37 9.81 -5.84
N SER A 111 5.19 10.09 -7.13
CA SER A 111 4.63 11.37 -7.63
C SER A 111 3.18 11.66 -7.22
N GLN A 112 2.50 10.68 -6.62
CA GLN A 112 1.12 10.79 -6.15
C GLN A 112 1.04 11.08 -4.65
N ASP A 113 2.18 11.09 -3.95
CA ASP A 113 2.25 11.38 -2.51
C ASP A 113 2.25 12.89 -2.21
N MET A 114 2.01 13.21 -0.95
CA MET A 114 2.29 14.51 -0.33
C MET A 114 3.77 14.64 0.01
N THR A 115 4.24 15.87 0.27
CA THR A 115 5.64 16.16 0.63
C THR A 115 5.77 16.83 2.01
N ASP A 116 4.69 16.85 2.79
CA ASP A 116 4.56 17.46 4.10
C ASP A 116 4.17 16.41 5.16
N GLU A 117 3.60 16.82 6.28
CA GLU A 117 3.16 15.91 7.36
C GLU A 117 2.16 14.84 6.92
N TYR A 118 1.54 14.97 5.74
CA TYR A 118 0.59 14.02 5.20
C TYR A 118 1.22 12.98 4.26
N SER A 119 2.56 12.94 4.11
CA SER A 119 3.23 11.97 3.23
C SER A 119 3.02 10.52 3.69
N LEU A 120 2.54 9.67 2.77
CA LEU A 120 2.46 8.23 2.96
C LEU A 120 3.85 7.59 3.01
N LEU A 121 4.81 8.07 2.23
CA LEU A 121 6.20 7.64 2.32
C LEU A 121 6.79 7.94 3.70
N ALA A 122 6.56 9.14 4.25
CA ALA A 122 7.00 9.48 5.60
C ALA A 122 6.32 8.59 6.65
N ALA A 123 5.03 8.26 6.48
CA ALA A 123 4.32 7.34 7.34
C ALA A 123 4.95 5.93 7.32
N ILE A 124 5.28 5.41 6.14
CA ILE A 124 5.99 4.13 5.98
C ILE A 124 7.38 4.19 6.66
N ASP A 125 8.19 5.20 6.33
CA ASP A 125 9.55 5.37 6.88
C ASP A 125 9.54 5.47 8.42
N SER A 126 8.54 6.14 9.00
CA SER A 126 8.41 6.25 10.46
C SER A 126 8.22 4.90 11.15
N VAL A 127 7.45 3.99 10.55
CA VAL A 127 7.23 2.64 11.09
C VAL A 127 8.49 1.80 10.96
N VAL A 128 9.18 1.87 9.82
CA VAL A 128 10.44 1.16 9.59
C VAL A 128 11.50 1.60 10.60
N LYS A 129 11.64 2.90 10.86
CA LYS A 129 12.61 3.44 11.83
C LYS A 129 12.25 3.19 13.29
N SER A 130 10.99 2.87 13.59
CA SER A 130 10.57 2.49 14.95
C SER A 130 10.85 1.03 15.30
N GLN A 131 11.28 0.21 14.32
CA GLN A 131 11.73 -1.14 14.62
C GLN A 131 13.10 -1.12 15.32
N PRO A 132 13.32 -2.02 16.29
CA PRO A 132 14.58 -2.13 17.04
C PRO A 132 15.76 -2.61 16.20
#